data_AF-A0A2T0WT13-F1
#
_entry.id   AF-A0A2T0WT13-F1
#
_cell.length_a   1.000
_cell.length_b   1.000
_cell.length_c   1.000
_cell.angle_alpha   90.00
_cell.angle_beta   90.00
_cell.angle_gamma   90.00
#
_symmetry.space_group_name_H-M   'P 1'
#
loop_
_entity.id
_entity.type
_entity.pdbx_description
1 polymer ?
#
loop_
_entity_poly.entity_id
_entity_poly.type
_entity_poly.pdbx_seq_one_letter_code
_entity_poly.pdbx_strand_id
1 'polypeptide(L)' 'MTNIESLEKRIALADEIRKIRKANKLSQMELAEKMGIARSTISKIENGEFAFSVDYLIKLADHLNFKIKLEKNET' A
#
# COMPACT_ATOMS: atom_id res chain seq x y z
N MET A 1 3.99 2.95 -22.03
CA MET A 1 4.11 2.77 -20.57
C MET A 1 5.49 2.19 -20.31
N THR A 2 6.42 3.03 -19.88
CA THR A 2 7.78 2.57 -19.56
C THR A 2 7.80 1.95 -18.16
N ASN A 3 8.77 1.07 -17.88
CA ASN A 3 8.92 0.43 -16.57
C ASN A 3 9.04 1.48 -15.43
N ILE A 4 9.58 2.66 -15.76
CA ILE A 4 9.80 3.81 -14.85
C ILE A 4 8.46 4.43 -14.40
N GLU A 5 7.53 4.74 -15.30
CA GLU A 5 6.24 5.34 -14.94
C GLU A 5 5.43 4.45 -13.99
N SER A 6 5.49 3.13 -14.19
CA SER A 6 4.80 2.17 -13.33
C SER A 6 5.42 2.12 -11.92
N LEU A 7 6.73 2.32 -11.82
CA LEU A 7 7.46 2.34 -10.56
C LEU A 7 7.15 3.60 -9.77
N GLU A 8 7.12 4.77 -10.41
CA GLU A 8 6.76 6.04 -9.77
C GLU A 8 5.36 5.99 -9.15
N LYS A 9 4.38 5.48 -9.89
CA LYS A 9 3.00 5.29 -9.37
C LYS A 9 2.96 4.34 -8.18
N ARG A 10 3.76 3.27 -8.20
CA ARG A 10 3.86 2.32 -7.09
C ARG A 10 4.46 2.97 -5.84
N ILE A 11 5.49 3.79 -6.01
CA ILE A 11 6.13 4.52 -4.89
C ILE A 11 5.14 5.52 -4.29
N ALA A 12 4.40 6.26 -5.12
CA ALA A 12 3.37 7.19 -4.63
C ALA A 12 2.27 6.47 -3.82
N LEU A 13 1.78 5.33 -4.32
CA LEU A 13 0.82 4.50 -3.60
C LEU A 13 1.40 3.96 -2.27
N ALA A 14 2.65 3.49 -2.29
CA ALA A 14 3.35 3.00 -1.11
C ALA A 14 3.49 4.05 -0.01
N ASP A 15 3.84 5.28 -0.38
CA ASP A 15 3.94 6.41 0.55
C ASP A 15 2.57 6.76 1.17
N GLU A 16 1.49 6.72 0.39
CA GLU A 16 0.16 6.99 0.90
C GLU A 16 -0.32 5.91 1.89
N ILE A 17 -0.09 4.63 1.60
CA ILE A 17 -0.35 3.52 2.54
C ILE A 17 0.42 3.74 3.84
N ARG A 18 1.69 4.15 3.76
CA ARG A 18 2.53 4.43 4.93
C ARG A 18 1.99 5.58 5.76
N LYS A 19 1.51 6.65 5.14
CA LYS A 19 0.90 7.80 5.84
C LYS A 19 -0.36 7.38 6.59
N ILE A 20 -1.26 6.65 5.93
CA ILE A 20 -2.51 6.17 6.54
C ILE A 20 -2.20 5.25 7.74
N ARG A 21 -1.26 4.31 7.60
CA ARG A 21 -0.84 3.45 8.73
C ARG A 21 -0.35 4.28 9.92
N LYS A 22 0.50 5.28 9.67
CA LYS A 22 1.00 6.17 10.72
C LYS A 22 -0.10 7.01 11.35
N ALA A 23 -1.06 7.51 10.57
CA ALA A 23 -2.22 8.24 11.08
C ALA A 23 -3.08 7.37 12.02
N ASN A 24 -3.17 6.06 11.71
CA ASN A 24 -3.80 5.05 12.57
C ASN A 24 -2.93 4.64 13.77
N LYS A 25 -1.75 5.25 13.97
CA LYS A 25 -0.80 4.97 15.05
C LYS A 25 -0.32 3.52 15.11
N LEU A 26 -0.33 2.81 13.97
CA LEU A 26 0.15 1.44 13.89
C LEU A 26 1.62 1.43 13.48
N SER A 27 2.42 0.57 14.10
CA SER A 27 3.72 0.13 13.61
C SER A 27 3.55 -0.81 12.40
N GLN A 28 4.64 -1.06 11.68
CA GLN A 28 4.63 -2.05 10.59
C GLN A 28 4.40 -3.47 11.11
N MET A 29 4.82 -3.78 12.34
CA MET A 29 4.60 -5.10 12.95
C MET A 29 3.11 -5.29 13.26
N GLU A 30 2.47 -4.31 13.91
CA GLU A 30 1.05 -4.41 14.27
C GLU A 30 0.14 -4.52 13.05
N LEU A 31 0.46 -3.82 11.95
CA LEU A 31 -0.27 -3.99 10.70
C LEU A 31 -0.03 -5.39 10.10
N ALA A 32 1.21 -5.88 10.12
CA ALA A 32 1.54 -7.21 9.62
C ALA A 32 0.81 -8.32 10.38
N GLU A 33 0.75 -8.20 11.71
CA GLU A 33 0.00 -9.12 12.58
C GLU A 33 -1.50 -9.10 12.26
N LYS A 34 -2.11 -7.91 12.12
CA LYS A 34 -3.52 -7.76 11.71
C LYS A 34 -3.80 -8.42 10.36
N MET A 35 -2.85 -8.33 9.43
CA MET A 35 -2.95 -8.90 8.08
C MET A 35 -2.56 -10.39 8.00
N GLY A 36 -2.00 -10.96 9.07
CA GLY A 36 -1.48 -12.34 9.07
C GLY A 36 -0.30 -12.55 8.12
N ILE A 37 0.60 -11.58 7.99
CA ILE A 37 1.77 -11.63 7.09
C ILE A 37 3.06 -11.23 7.81
N ALA A 38 4.21 -11.40 7.14
CA ALA A 38 5.49 -10.96 7.67
C ALA A 38 5.64 -9.43 7.68
N ARG A 39 6.25 -8.87 8.74
CA ARG A 39 6.60 -7.44 8.82
C ARG A 39 7.48 -6.96 7.67
N SER A 40 8.33 -7.84 7.13
CA SER A 40 9.15 -7.56 5.95
C SER A 40 8.29 -7.31 4.70
N THR A 41 7.13 -7.94 4.57
CA THR A 41 6.19 -7.69 3.48
C THR A 41 5.62 -6.27 3.56
N ILE A 42 5.20 -5.82 4.75
CA ILE A 42 4.77 -4.42 4.94
C ILE A 42 5.90 -3.44 4.61
N SER A 43 7.12 -3.72 5.06
CA SER A 43 8.27 -2.86 4.75
C SER A 43 8.51 -2.73 3.25
N LYS A 44 8.48 -3.85 2.50
CA LYS A 44 8.70 -3.82 1.05
C LYS A 44 7.56 -3.13 0.31
N ILE A 45 6.32 -3.28 0.78
CA ILE A 45 5.15 -2.55 0.25
C ILE A 45 5.39 -1.04 0.42
N GLU A 46 5.68 -0.58 1.63
CA GLU A 46 5.83 0.86 1.95
C GLU A 46 7.06 1.52 1.33
N ASN A 47 8.03 0.73 0.87
CA ASN A 47 9.20 1.22 0.13
C ASN A 47 9.03 1.12 -1.40
N GLY A 48 7.91 0.58 -1.90
CA GLY A 48 7.71 0.35 -3.34
C GLY A 48 8.60 -0.74 -3.95
N GLU A 49 9.29 -1.52 -3.11
CA GLU A 49 10.20 -2.60 -3.51
C GLU A 49 9.46 -3.88 -3.95
N PHE A 50 8.17 -3.95 -3.67
CA PHE A 50 7.34 -5.12 -3.95
C PHE A 50 6.11 -4.74 -4.78
N ALA A 51 5.99 -5.36 -5.95
CA ALA A 51 4.78 -5.33 -6.74
C ALA A 51 3.71 -6.23 -6.11
N PHE A 52 2.92 -5.67 -5.20
CA PHE A 52 1.85 -6.41 -4.52
C PHE A 52 0.59 -6.56 -5.38
N SER A 53 -0.17 -7.62 -5.13
CA SER A 53 -1.44 -7.89 -5.83
C SER A 53 -2.56 -6.96 -5.37
N VAL A 54 -3.65 -6.92 -6.14
CA VAL A 54 -4.88 -6.22 -5.73
C VAL A 54 -5.42 -6.77 -4.41
N ASP A 55 -5.29 -8.07 -4.14
CA ASP A 55 -5.71 -8.69 -2.87
C ASP A 55 -5.00 -8.08 -1.66
N TYR A 56 -3.70 -7.76 -1.79
CA TYR A 56 -2.98 -7.03 -0.74
C TYR A 56 -3.52 -5.62 -0.57
N LEU A 57 -3.86 -4.93 -1.66
CA LEU A 57 -4.45 -3.60 -1.61
C LEU A 57 -5.81 -3.62 -0.89
N ILE A 58 -6.65 -4.63 -1.17
CA ILE A 58 -7.95 -4.82 -0.51
C ILE A 58 -7.76 -5.06 0.98
N LYS A 59 -6.87 -5.98 1.37
CA LYS A 59 -6.56 -6.22 2.79
C LYS A 59 -6.06 -4.96 3.50
N LEU A 60 -5.19 -4.19 2.83
CA LEU A 60 -4.74 -2.91 3.37
C LEU A 60 -5.90 -1.94 3.56
N ALA A 61 -6.82 -1.85 2.59
CA ALA A 61 -8.02 -1.02 2.69
C ALA A 61 -8.87 -1.40 3.91
N ASP A 62 -9.11 -2.70 4.12
CA ASP A 62 -9.89 -3.22 5.24
C ASP A 62 -9.23 -2.93 6.59
N HIS A 63 -7.92 -3.17 6.72
CA HIS A 63 -7.21 -3.01 8.00
C HIS A 63 -6.79 -1.56 8.31
N LEU A 64 -6.67 -0.70 7.30
CA LEU A 64 -6.32 0.71 7.45
C LEU A 64 -7.52 1.66 7.31
N ASN A 65 -8.71 1.12 7.03
CA ASN A 65 -9.96 1.86 6.91
C ASN A 65 -9.91 2.97 5.84
N PHE A 66 -9.45 2.63 4.64
CA PHE A 66 -9.55 3.48 3.45
C PHE A 66 -10.38 2.81 2.35
N LYS A 67 -10.79 3.58 1.33
CA LYS A 67 -11.54 3.08 0.18
C LYS A 67 -10.70 3.17 -1.10
N ILE A 68 -10.86 2.19 -1.97
CA ILE A 68 -10.26 2.19 -3.31
C ILE A 68 -11.30 2.76 -4.27
N LYS A 69 -10.92 3.77 -5.07
CA LYS A 69 -11.76 4.37 -6.11
C LYS A 69 -10.99 4.40 -7.42
N LEU A 70 -11.66 4.07 -8.52
CA LEU A 70 -11.15 4.25 -9.87
C LEU A 70 -11.76 5.53 -10.44
N GLU A 71 -10.91 6.38 -11.02
CA GLU A 71 -11.31 7.60 -11.70
C GLU A 71 -10.69 7.61 -13.09
N LYS A 72 -11.46 8.06 -14.09
CA LYS A 72 -10.97 8.22 -15.45
C LYS A 72 -10.18 9.53 -15.52
N ASN A 73 -9.03 9.52 -16.20
CA ASN A 73 -8.35 10.77 -16.53
C ASN A 73 -9.28 11.64 -17.37
N GLU A 74 -9.44 12.90 -16.99
CA GLU A 74 -10.14 13.88 -17.83
C GLU A 74 -9.43 13.96 -19.19
N THR A 75 -10.23 13.98 -20.26
CA THR A 75 -9.74 13.96 -21.66
C THR A 75 -9.46 15.37 -22.13
#